data_AF-A0A438H7V1-F1
#
_entry.id   AF-A0A438H7V1-F1
#
_cell.length_a   1.000
_cell.length_b   1.000
_cell.length_c   1.000
_cell.angle_alpha   90.00
_cell.angle_beta   90.00
_cell.angle_gamma   90.00
#
_symmetry.space_group_name_H-M   'P 1'
#
loop_
_entity.id
_entity.type
_entity.pdbx_description
1 polymer ?
#
loop_
_entity_poly.entity_id
_entity_poly.type
_entity_poly.pdbx_seq_one_letter_code
_entity_poly.pdbx_strand_id
1 'polypeptide(L)'
;MLFVNYIRKGLLFSKPPDVDDPQNFMATLLDRLKGSLALTLDHFYPHAGHLVTKKEDSSPSYMVFVDYNNSPGAQFIHAAADMTISDILSSIYIPQENFPIITGE
;
A
#
# COMPACT_ATOMS: atom_id res chain seq x y z
N MET A 1 19.07 -8.72 -3.79
CA MET A 1 19.02 -7.24 -3.75
C MET A 1 17.56 -6.86 -3.48
N LEU A 2 17.24 -6.38 -2.26
CA LEU A 2 15.92 -5.82 -1.98
C LEU A 2 15.86 -4.47 -2.68
N PHE A 3 14.91 -4.28 -3.60
CA PHE A 3 14.68 -2.97 -4.21
C PHE A 3 13.96 -2.11 -3.17
N VAL A 4 14.66 -1.10 -2.63
CA VAL A 4 14.17 -0.20 -1.58
C VAL A 4 13.48 1.05 -2.15
N ASN A 5 13.34 1.15 -3.48
CA ASN A 5 12.61 2.26 -4.07
C ASN A 5 11.13 2.09 -3.73
N TYR A 6 10.63 2.93 -2.84
CA TYR A 6 9.25 2.87 -2.39
C TYR A 6 8.33 3.17 -3.58
N ILE A 7 7.59 2.16 -4.04
CA ILE A 7 6.76 2.28 -5.24
C ILE A 7 5.52 3.13 -4.90
N ARG A 8 5.56 4.41 -5.25
CA ARG A 8 4.41 5.32 -5.23
C ARG A 8 3.74 5.34 -6.59
N LYS A 9 2.98 4.29 -6.90
CA LYS A 9 2.14 4.23 -8.10
C LYS A 9 0.67 4.40 -7.71
N GLY A 10 -0.07 5.12 -8.55
CA GLY A 10 -1.50 5.33 -8.39
C GLY A 10 -2.23 5.16 -9.73
N LEU A 11 -3.54 4.96 -9.65
CA LEU A 11 -4.44 4.90 -10.81
C LEU A 11 -5.51 5.97 -10.63
N LEU A 12 -5.82 6.69 -11.71
CA LEU A 12 -6.88 7.69 -11.74
C LEU A 12 -8.02 7.17 -12.61
N PHE A 13 -9.23 7.14 -12.05
CA PHE A 13 -10.43 6.67 -12.73
C PHE A 13 -11.48 7.77 -12.79
N SER A 14 -12.18 7.86 -13.92
CA SER A 14 -13.36 8.72 -14.04
C SER A 14 -14.50 8.15 -13.20
N LYS A 15 -15.27 9.03 -12.55
CA LYS A 15 -16.51 8.64 -11.88
C LYS A 15 -17.52 8.15 -12.93
N PRO A 16 -18.27 7.06 -12.66
CA PRO A 16 -19.34 6.62 -13.57
C PRO A 16 -20.41 7.72 -13.75
N PRO A 17 -20.99 7.86 -14.96
CA PRO A 17 -21.92 8.95 -15.28
C PRO A 17 -23.26 8.88 -14.53
N ASP A 18 -23.74 7.69 -14.17
CA ASP A 18 -25.09 7.47 -13.61
C ASP A 18 -25.05 6.99 -12.15
N VAL A 19 -24.47 7.81 -11.26
CA VAL A 19 -24.49 7.51 -9.82
C VAL A 19 -25.63 8.27 -9.15
N ASP A 20 -26.79 7.61 -9.04
CA ASP A 20 -28.01 8.16 -8.41
C ASP A 20 -27.80 8.52 -6.93
N ASP A 21 -26.94 7.77 -6.23
CA ASP A 21 -26.55 8.02 -4.83
C ASP A 21 -25.03 7.94 -4.67
N PRO A 22 -24.33 9.09 -4.63
CA PRO A 22 -22.88 9.14 -4.47
C PRO A 22 -22.35 8.49 -3.20
N GLN A 23 -23.07 8.55 -2.08
CA GLN A 23 -22.62 7.98 -0.82
C GLN A 23 -22.72 6.46 -0.84
N ASN A 24 -23.86 5.93 -1.31
CA ASN A 24 -24.05 4.49 -1.45
C ASN A 24 -23.08 3.88 -2.48
N PHE A 25 -22.83 4.60 -3.58
CA PHE A 25 -21.81 4.17 -4.55
C PHE A 25 -20.43 4.04 -3.92
N MET A 26 -19.97 5.05 -3.15
CA MET A 26 -18.65 4.97 -2.51
C MET A 26 -18.60 3.85 -1.46
N ALA A 27 -19.64 3.69 -0.65
CA ALA A 27 -19.71 2.59 0.31
C ALA A 27 -19.59 1.22 -0.37
N THR A 28 -20.36 1.01 -1.44
CA THR A 28 -20.34 -0.23 -2.25
C THR A 28 -18.98 -0.45 -2.92
N LEU A 29 -18.37 0.61 -3.46
CA LEU A 29 -17.06 0.52 -4.09
C LEU A 29 -15.98 0.12 -3.08
N LEU A 30 -15.96 0.74 -1.91
CA LEU A 30 -14.99 0.43 -0.85
C LEU A 30 -15.14 -1.01 -0.36
N ASP A 31 -16.37 -1.50 -0.21
CA ASP A 31 -16.63 -2.89 0.19
C ASP A 31 -16.11 -3.89 -0.86
N ARG A 32 -16.43 -3.64 -2.15
CA ARG A 32 -15.92 -4.46 -3.26
C ARG A 32 -14.40 -4.45 -3.37
N LEU A 33 -13.76 -3.29 -3.19
CA LEU A 33 -12.31 -3.16 -3.22
C LEU A 33 -11.64 -3.91 -2.06
N LYS A 34 -12.22 -3.85 -0.85
CA LYS A 34 -11.72 -4.63 0.29
C LYS A 34 -11.84 -6.13 0.04
N GLY A 35 -13.00 -6.58 -0.45
CA GLY A 35 -13.23 -7.99 -0.76
C GLY A 35 -12.30 -8.51 -1.86
N SER A 36 -12.14 -7.78 -2.96
CA SER A 36 -11.25 -8.18 -4.05
C SER A 36 -9.77 -8.15 -3.63
N LEU A 37 -9.36 -7.17 -2.82
CA LEU A 37 -8.01 -7.13 -2.25
C LEU A 37 -7.76 -8.33 -1.35
N ALA A 38 -8.68 -8.67 -0.43
CA ALA A 38 -8.56 -9.83 0.45
C ALA A 38 -8.39 -11.14 -0.35
N LEU A 39 -9.27 -11.38 -1.34
CA LEU A 39 -9.17 -12.55 -2.23
C LEU A 39 -7.85 -12.59 -3.00
N THR A 40 -7.35 -11.43 -3.43
CA THR A 40 -6.05 -11.35 -4.11
C THR A 40 -4.91 -11.70 -3.16
N LEU A 41 -4.95 -11.21 -1.92
CA LEU A 41 -3.93 -11.50 -0.92
C LEU A 41 -3.90 -12.97 -0.50
N ASP A 42 -5.00 -13.70 -0.56
CA ASP A 42 -4.98 -15.16 -0.36
C ASP A 42 -4.10 -15.88 -1.41
N HIS A 43 -4.14 -15.41 -2.66
CA HIS A 43 -3.32 -15.96 -3.75
C HIS A 43 -1.90 -15.38 -3.78
N PHE A 44 -1.72 -14.15 -3.29
CA PHE A 44 -0.46 -13.41 -3.29
C PHE A 44 -0.01 -13.07 -1.86
N TYR A 45 -0.09 -14.06 -0.97
CA TYR A 45 0.11 -13.92 0.49
C TYR A 45 1.38 -13.20 0.94
N PRO A 46 2.52 -13.19 0.21
CA PRO A 46 3.68 -12.39 0.62
C PRO A 46 3.39 -10.88 0.68
N HIS A 47 2.38 -10.37 -0.04
CA HIS A 47 2.00 -8.95 -0.01
C HIS A 47 1.21 -8.55 1.24
N ALA A 48 0.68 -9.53 1.98
CA ALA A 48 0.08 -9.30 3.29
C ALA A 48 1.14 -9.38 4.41
N GLY A 49 2.29 -10.01 4.16
CA GLY A 49 3.36 -10.16 5.14
C GLY A 49 4.14 -8.88 5.42
N HIS A 50 5.05 -8.95 6.38
CA HIS A 50 6.01 -7.87 6.66
C HIS A 50 7.43 -8.40 6.60
N LEU A 51 8.39 -7.50 6.33
CA LEU A 51 9.80 -7.86 6.33
C LEU A 51 10.29 -8.01 7.78
N VAL A 52 10.89 -9.16 8.07
CA VAL A 52 11.53 -9.47 9.34
C VAL A 52 13.03 -9.64 9.09
N THR A 53 13.82 -9.06 9.99
CA THR A 53 15.27 -9.20 10.02
C THR A 53 15.66 -10.05 11.21
N LYS A 54 16.42 -11.12 10.97
CA LYS A 54 16.95 -11.99 12.02
C LYS A 54 18.48 -12.03 11.92
N LYS A 55 19.16 -11.79 13.04
CA LYS A 55 20.62 -11.97 13.15
C LYS A 55 20.95 -13.45 13.26
N GLU A 56 21.98 -13.91 12.56
CA GLU A 56 22.48 -15.27 12.77
C GLU A 56 23.32 -15.37 14.04
N ASP A 57 23.14 -16.45 14.79
CA ASP A 57 23.87 -16.66 16.05
C ASP A 57 25.35 -17.04 15.80
N SER A 58 25.63 -17.69 14.67
CA SER A 58 26.95 -18.26 14.34
C SER A 58 27.82 -17.39 13.42
N SER A 59 27.28 -16.27 12.90
CA SER A 59 27.99 -15.43 11.94
C SER A 59 27.53 -13.97 12.04
N PRO A 60 28.33 -12.98 11.62
CA PRO A 60 27.91 -11.57 11.59
C PRO A 60 26.96 -11.28 10.41
N SER A 61 26.04 -12.20 10.13
CA SER A 61 25.12 -12.16 9.00
C SER A 61 23.69 -11.84 9.46
N TYR A 62 22.92 -11.22 8.57
CA TYR A 62 21.50 -10.96 8.77
C TYR A 62 20.69 -11.67 7.69
N MET A 63 19.62 -12.34 8.10
CA MET A 63 18.61 -12.89 7.21
C MET A 63 17.41 -11.94 7.16
N VAL A 64 16.99 -11.57 5.97
CA VAL A 64 15.77 -10.78 5.74
C VAL A 64 14.78 -11.65 4.97
N PHE A 65 13.57 -11.80 5.50
CA PHE A 65 12.52 -12.61 4.90
C PHE A 65 11.14 -12.00 5.14
N VAL A 66 10.14 -12.45 4.39
CA VAL A 66 8.74 -12.06 4.59
C VAL A 66 8.11 -13.01 5.61
N ASP A 67 7.67 -12.48 6.74
CA ASP A 67 6.84 -13.23 7.70
C ASP A 67 5.36 -13.03 7.35
N TYR A 68 4.72 -14.12 6.95
CA TYR A 68 3.28 -14.17 6.68
C TYR A 68 2.50 -14.84 7.83
N ASN A 69 3.16 -15.60 8.71
CA ASN A 69 2.49 -16.34 9.78
C ASN A 69 1.97 -15.40 10.87
N ASN A 70 2.69 -14.31 11.12
CA ASN A 70 2.30 -13.25 12.05
C ASN A 70 1.97 -11.95 11.31
N SER A 71 1.29 -12.08 10.17
CA SER A 71 0.95 -10.95 9.32
C SER A 71 -0.22 -10.13 9.92
N PRO A 72 -0.10 -8.79 10.01
CA PRO A 72 -1.22 -7.91 10.32
C PRO A 72 -2.17 -7.70 9.12
N GLY A 73 -1.88 -8.29 7.96
CA GLY A 73 -2.56 -8.06 6.70
C GLY A 73 -2.06 -6.82 5.96
N ALA A 74 -2.74 -6.48 4.85
CA ALA A 74 -2.50 -5.25 4.12
C ALA A 74 -3.39 -4.11 4.65
N GLN A 75 -2.83 -2.92 4.79
CA GLN A 75 -3.56 -1.74 5.23
C GLN A 75 -4.41 -1.17 4.07
N PHE A 76 -5.70 -0.95 4.33
CA PHE A 76 -6.62 -0.30 3.40
C PHE A 76 -7.11 1.03 3.98
N ILE A 77 -6.72 2.16 3.37
CA ILE A 77 -7.08 3.51 3.83
C ILE A 77 -7.96 4.18 2.79
N HIS A 78 -9.08 4.75 3.24
CA HIS A 78 -9.93 5.62 2.43
C HIS A 78 -9.81 7.06 2.93
N ALA A 79 -9.56 7.99 2.01
CA ALA A 79 -9.51 9.42 2.27
C ALA A 79 -10.33 10.16 1.20
N ALA A 80 -10.98 11.24 1.60
CA ALA A 80 -11.74 12.12 0.71
C ALA A 80 -11.25 13.55 0.88
N ALA A 81 -11.15 14.28 -0.23
CA ALA A 81 -10.77 15.68 -0.27
C ALA A 81 -11.64 16.40 -1.30
N ASP A 82 -11.94 17.67 -1.03
CA ASP A 82 -12.57 18.56 -2.01
C ASP A 82 -11.49 19.07 -2.97
N MET A 83 -11.35 18.40 -4.12
CA MET A 83 -10.26 18.60 -5.07
C MET A 83 -10.71 18.29 -6.50
N THR A 84 -10.14 19.00 -7.47
CA THR A 84 -10.39 18.78 -8.91
C THR A 84 -9.29 17.93 -9.55
N ILE A 85 -9.57 17.36 -10.73
CA ILE A 85 -8.55 16.64 -11.52
C ILE A 85 -7.39 17.57 -11.87
N SER A 86 -7.67 18.85 -12.15
CA SER A 86 -6.64 19.85 -12.45
C SER A 86 -5.65 20.01 -11.31
N ASP A 87 -6.11 20.02 -10.05
CA ASP A 87 -5.25 20.15 -8.87
C ASP A 87 -4.26 18.99 -8.74
N ILE A 88 -4.66 17.78 -9.13
CA ILE A 88 -3.79 16.59 -9.16
C ILE A 88 -2.75 16.72 -10.26
N LEU A 89 -3.17 17.11 -11.47
CA LEU A 89 -2.29 17.17 -12.64
C LEU A 89 -1.31 18.34 -12.61
N SER A 90 -1.65 19.44 -11.93
CA SER A 90 -0.78 20.62 -11.80
C SER A 90 0.21 20.54 -10.64
N SER A 91 0.19 19.46 -9.85
CA SER A 91 1.07 19.33 -8.68
C SER A 91 2.55 19.29 -9.09
N ILE A 92 3.31 20.27 -8.63
CA ILE A 92 4.78 20.34 -8.72
C ILE A 92 5.49 19.60 -7.59
N TYR A 93 4.74 19.10 -6.60
CA TYR A 93 5.31 18.48 -5.41
C TYR A 93 5.61 17.00 -5.67
N ILE A 94 6.89 16.68 -5.81
CA ILE A 94 7.42 15.32 -5.76
C ILE A 94 7.94 15.10 -4.34
N PRO A 95 7.29 14.28 -3.48
CA PRO A 95 7.72 14.15 -2.11
C PRO A 95 9.07 13.41 -2.04
N GLN A 96 10.09 14.07 -1.50
CA GLN A 96 11.46 13.56 -1.44
C GLN A 96 11.54 12.27 -0.59
N GLU A 97 12.26 11.26 -1.10
CA GLU A 97 12.53 9.98 -0.44
C GLU A 97 13.63 10.13 0.63
N ASN A 98 13.39 10.89 1.70
CA ASN A 98 14.33 10.92 2.83
C ASN A 98 13.93 9.85 3.86
N PHE A 99 14.31 8.60 3.61
CA PHE A 99 14.24 7.57 4.65
C PHE A 99 15.46 7.69 5.56
N PRO A 100 15.29 7.86 6.89
CA PRO A 100 16.41 7.69 7.81
C PRO A 100 16.89 6.23 7.71
N ILE A 101 18.18 6.05 7.43
CA ILE A 101 18.82 4.75 7.55
C ILE A 101 18.70 4.36 9.02
N ILE A 102 17.85 3.38 9.33
CA ILE A 102 17.83 2.79 10.67
C ILE A 102 19.11 1.96 10.77
N THR A 103 20.17 2.56 11.29
CA THR A 103 21.34 1.82 11.77
C THR A 103 20.89 1.06 13.01
N GLY A 104 20.71 -0.25 12.88
CA GLY A 104 20.53 -1.14 14.02
C GLY A 104 21.83 -1.21 14.80
N GLU A 105 21.81 -0.74 16.05
CA GLU A 105 22.75 -1.20 17.08
C GLU A 105 22.44 -2.65 17.46
#